data_AF-A0A6J4FHE0-F1
#
_entry.id   AF-A0A6J4FHE0-F1
#
_cell.length_a   1.000
_cell.length_b   1.000
_cell.length_c   1.000
_cell.angle_alpha   90.00
_cell.angle_beta   90.00
_cell.angle_gamma   90.00
#
_symmetry.space_group_name_H-M   'P 1'
#
loop_
_entity.id
_entity.type
_entity.pdbx_description
1 polymer ?
#
loop_
_entity_poly.entity_id
_entity_poly.type
_entity_poly.pdbx_seq_one_letter_code
_entity_poly.pdbx_strand_id
1 'polypeptide(L)'
;MLEQQPSPEVKTLVSGLAGLIPTAMLARFLWHHRLVRLGQRRFWSRDLLWECPTAAFSAVLGGGVAAHFTLGLMETHAVVGICAWLGPRGLEVALSRFVARCTPPDKD
;
A
#
# COMPACT_ATOMS: atom_id res chain seq x y z
N MET A 1 12.39 -14.41 -32.63
CA MET A 1 12.06 -14.24 -31.19
C MET A 1 10.66 -13.64 -31.16
N LEU A 2 9.63 -14.44 -30.87
CA LEU A 2 8.24 -14.00 -30.88
C LEU A 2 8.02 -13.06 -29.69
N GLU A 3 7.75 -11.80 -29.97
CA GLU A 3 7.35 -10.81 -28.99
C GLU A 3 5.94 -11.17 -28.50
N GLN A 4 5.89 -11.94 -27.42
CA GLN A 4 4.65 -12.43 -26.81
C GLN A 4 3.90 -11.22 -26.23
N GLN A 5 3.06 -10.61 -27.07
CA GLN A 5 2.22 -9.47 -26.69
C GLN A 5 1.33 -9.90 -25.52
N PRO A 6 1.36 -9.18 -24.37
CA PRO A 6 0.64 -9.59 -23.18
C PRO A 6 -0.87 -9.62 -23.46
N SER A 7 -1.56 -10.60 -22.86
CA SER A 7 -3.02 -10.77 -22.99
C SER A 7 -3.76 -9.48 -22.63
N PRO A 8 -4.95 -9.21 -23.21
CA PRO A 8 -5.69 -7.97 -22.95
C PRO A 8 -6.00 -7.78 -21.45
N GLU A 9 -6.19 -8.87 -20.71
CA GLU A 9 -6.37 -8.86 -19.26
C GLU A 9 -5.13 -8.32 -18.53
N VAL A 10 -3.93 -8.74 -18.93
CA VAL A 10 -2.67 -8.24 -18.36
C VAL A 10 -2.48 -6.76 -18.69
N LYS A 11 -2.85 -6.30 -19.89
CA LYS A 11 -2.78 -4.88 -20.24
C LYS A 11 -3.71 -4.03 -19.37
N THR A 12 -4.91 -4.51 -19.07
CA THR A 12 -5.89 -3.83 -18.19
C THR A 12 -5.46 -3.84 -16.73
N LEU A 13 -4.90 -4.96 -16.25
CA LEU A 13 -4.32 -5.04 -14.89
C LEU A 13 -3.12 -4.11 -14.74
N VAL A 14 -2.20 -4.12 -15.72
CA VAL A 14 -0.98 -3.29 -15.70
C VAL A 14 -1.32 -1.81 -15.82
N SER A 15 -2.26 -1.42 -16.70
CA SER A 15 -2.67 -0.02 -16.83
C SER A 15 -3.45 0.47 -15.62
N GLY A 16 -4.30 -0.38 -15.02
CA GLY A 16 -4.98 -0.10 -13.76
C GLY A 16 -4.00 0.08 -12.60
N LEU A 17 -3.03 -0.83 -12.44
CA LEU A 17 -1.99 -0.75 -11.41
C LEU A 17 -1.04 0.43 -11.62
N ALA A 18 -0.75 0.81 -12.88
CA ALA A 18 0.09 1.97 -13.17
C ALA A 18 -0.51 3.28 -12.64
N GLY A 19 -1.84 3.43 -12.67
CA GLY A 19 -2.54 4.57 -12.05
C GLY A 19 -2.47 4.59 -10.52
N LEU A 20 -2.36 3.41 -9.91
CA LEU A 20 -2.33 3.25 -8.44
C LEU A 20 -0.97 3.58 -7.82
N ILE A 21 0.12 3.43 -8.58
CA ILE A 21 1.48 3.70 -8.11
C ILE A 21 1.65 5.18 -7.72
N PRO A 22 1.30 6.18 -8.54
CA PRO A 22 1.35 7.60 -8.15
C PRO A 22 0.57 7.89 -6.87
N THR A 23 -0.62 7.32 -6.72
CA THR A 23 -1.45 7.49 -5.53
C THR A 23 -0.79 6.89 -4.29
N ALA A 24 -0.27 5.67 -4.40
CA ALA A 24 0.46 5.02 -3.33
C ALA A 24 1.74 5.79 -2.95
N MET A 25 2.48 6.29 -3.94
CA MET A 25 3.66 7.12 -3.72
C MET A 25 3.31 8.44 -3.03
N LEU A 26 2.24 9.11 -3.44
CA LEU A 26 1.79 10.35 -2.82
C LEU A 26 1.39 10.14 -1.36
N ALA A 27 0.62 9.09 -1.07
CA ALA A 27 0.26 8.71 0.29
C ALA A 27 1.51 8.44 1.14
N ARG A 28 2.50 7.75 0.58
CA ARG A 28 3.74 7.42 1.28
C ARG A 28 4.60 8.67 1.54
N PHE A 29 4.71 9.57 0.58
CA PHE A 29 5.40 10.84 0.73
C PHE A 29 4.76 11.72 1.81
N LEU A 30 3.43 11.78 1.87
CA LEU A 30 2.72 12.54 2.91
C LEU A 30 2.98 11.97 4.31
N TRP A 31 2.99 10.65 4.45
CA TRP A 31 3.37 9.98 5.69
C TRP A 31 4.83 10.30 6.08
N HIS A 32 5.76 10.21 5.13
CA HIS A 32 7.16 10.53 5.37
C HIS A 32 7.35 11.99 5.78
N HIS A 33 6.71 12.91 5.06
CA HIS A 33 6.75 14.34 5.37
C HIS A 33 6.23 14.62 6.79
N ARG A 34 5.19 13.91 7.23
CA ARG A 34 4.70 14.00 8.62
C ARG A 34 5.75 13.54 9.62
N LEU A 35 6.45 12.44 9.38
CA LEU A 35 7.51 11.93 10.28
C LEU A 35 8.74 12.85 10.33
N VAL A 36 9.08 13.50 9.22
CA VAL A 36 10.16 14.49 9.15
C VAL A 36 9.78 15.75 9.92
N ARG A 37 8.53 16.23 9.79
CA ARG A 37 8.03 17.37 10.58
C ARG A 37 8.03 17.10 12.08
N LEU A 38 7.84 15.84 12.49
CA LEU A 38 7.93 15.41 13.89
C LEU A 38 9.37 15.23 14.38
N GLY A 39 10.38 15.50 13.54
CA GLY A 39 11.80 15.38 13.90
C GLY A 39 12.26 13.93 14.11
N GLN A 40 11.43 12.94 13.79
CA GLN A 40 11.73 11.54 14.07
C GLN A 40 12.59 10.85 13.00
N ARG A 41 12.75 11.44 11.80
CA ARG A 41 13.61 10.92 10.71
C ARG A 41 14.20 12.04 9.84
N ARG A 42 15.36 11.77 9.21
CA ARG A 42 15.99 12.64 8.19
C ARG A 42 15.29 12.45 6.84
N PHE A 43 14.95 13.55 6.17
CA PHE A 43 14.23 13.57 4.87
C PHE A 43 14.99 12.84 3.75
N TRP A 44 16.33 12.87 3.80
CA TRP A 44 17.18 12.26 2.79
C TRP A 44 18.03 11.17 3.43
N SER A 45 17.52 9.94 3.39
CA SER A 45 18.20 8.74 3.86
C SER A 45 17.84 7.58 2.95
N ARG A 46 18.66 6.52 2.94
CA ARG A 46 18.43 5.30 2.14
C ARG A 46 17.04 4.68 2.37
N ASP A 47 16.42 4.98 3.50
CA ASP A 47 15.03 4.66 3.82
C ASP A 47 14.02 5.21 2.80
N LEU A 48 14.25 6.39 2.21
CA LEU A 48 13.35 6.98 1.21
C LEU A 48 13.32 6.13 -0.07
N LEU A 49 14.45 5.55 -0.46
CA LEU A 49 14.50 4.62 -1.59
C LEU A 49 13.65 3.37 -1.32
N TRP A 50 13.60 2.92 -0.06
CA TRP A 50 12.77 1.79 0.37
C TRP A 50 11.27 2.11 0.43
N GLU A 51 10.89 3.39 0.35
CA GLU A 51 9.49 3.77 0.27
C GLU A 51 8.86 3.46 -1.09
N CYS A 52 9.63 3.49 -2.19
CA CYS A 52 9.11 3.17 -3.52
C CYS A 52 8.66 1.69 -3.64
N PRO A 53 9.48 0.69 -3.26
CA PRO A 53 9.06 -0.72 -3.25
C PRO A 53 7.88 -0.96 -2.30
N THR A 54 7.88 -0.29 -1.14
CA THR A 54 6.79 -0.40 -0.17
C THR A 54 5.48 0.15 -0.74
N ALA A 55 5.53 1.29 -1.43
CA ALA A 55 4.38 1.88 -2.11
C ALA A 55 3.87 0.97 -3.24
N ALA A 56 4.78 0.41 -4.04
CA ALA A 56 4.42 -0.55 -5.09
C ALA A 56 3.73 -1.80 -4.50
N PHE A 57 4.27 -2.36 -3.43
CA PHE A 57 3.65 -3.49 -2.73
C PHE A 57 2.27 -3.15 -2.18
N SER A 58 2.12 -1.95 -1.60
CA SER A 58 0.84 -1.46 -1.08
C SER A 58 -0.20 -1.24 -2.17
N ALA A 59 0.23 -0.82 -3.37
CA ALA A 59 -0.64 -0.71 -4.54
C ALA A 59 -1.15 -2.07 -5.02
N VAL A 60 -0.29 -3.09 -5.04
CA VAL A 60 -0.70 -4.47 -5.38
C VAL A 60 -1.69 -5.00 -4.34
N LEU A 61 -1.40 -4.84 -3.06
CA LEU A 61 -2.30 -5.29 -1.99
C LEU A 61 -3.64 -4.58 -2.03
N GLY A 62 -3.65 -3.24 -2.09
CA GLY A 62 -4.88 -2.47 -2.14
C GLY A 62 -5.69 -2.73 -3.40
N GLY A 63 -5.03 -2.92 -4.56
CA GLY A 63 -5.68 -3.31 -5.80
C GLY A 63 -6.31 -4.71 -5.72
N GLY A 64 -5.64 -5.67 -5.08
CA GLY A 64 -6.18 -7.01 -4.86
C GLY A 64 -7.39 -7.02 -3.91
N VAL A 65 -7.32 -6.27 -2.81
CA VAL A 65 -8.46 -6.09 -1.90
C VAL A 65 -9.63 -5.44 -2.64
N ALA A 66 -9.35 -4.41 -3.45
CA ALA A 66 -10.39 -3.73 -4.19
C ALA A 66 -11.08 -4.65 -5.22
N ALA A 67 -10.29 -5.48 -5.92
CA ALA A 67 -10.78 -6.47 -6.86
C ALA A 67 -11.68 -7.53 -6.18
N HIS A 68 -11.34 -7.95 -4.95
CA HIS A 68 -12.16 -8.91 -4.21
C HIS A 68 -13.58 -8.41 -3.93
N PHE A 69 -13.74 -7.12 -3.63
CA PHE A 69 -15.05 -6.50 -3.39
C PHE A 69 -15.68 -5.91 -4.66
N THR A 70 -15.11 -6.15 -5.86
CA THR A 70 -15.58 -5.60 -7.13
C THR A 70 -15.77 -4.07 -7.10
N LEU A 71 -14.85 -3.38 -6.42
CA LEU A 71 -14.88 -1.92 -6.23
C LEU A 71 -14.55 -1.19 -7.54
N GLY A 72 -15.15 -0.02 -7.72
CA GLY A 72 -14.86 0.86 -8.85
C GLY A 72 -13.46 1.49 -8.77
N LEU A 73 -13.11 2.27 -9.81
CA LEU A 73 -11.78 2.84 -9.96
C LEU A 73 -11.42 3.82 -8.83
N MET A 74 -12.36 4.67 -8.42
CA MET A 74 -12.10 5.67 -7.37
C MET A 74 -11.98 5.04 -5.99
N GLU A 75 -12.80 4.03 -5.72
CA GLU A 75 -12.76 3.26 -4.49
C GLU A 75 -11.46 2.46 -4.39
N THR A 76 -10.98 1.90 -5.50
CA THR A 76 -9.68 1.21 -5.58
C THR A 76 -8.53 2.15 -5.19
N HIS A 77 -8.54 3.39 -5.69
CA HIS A 77 -7.53 4.40 -5.31
C HIS A 77 -7.58 4.74 -3.82
N ALA A 78 -8.78 4.81 -3.23
CA ALA A 78 -8.94 5.06 -1.80
C ALA A 78 -8.37 3.91 -0.96
N VAL A 79 -8.69 2.65 -1.33
CA VAL A 79 -8.15 1.47 -0.63
C VAL A 79 -6.63 1.41 -0.75
N VAL A 80 -6.08 1.59 -1.96
CA VAL A 80 -4.63 1.65 -2.17
C VAL A 80 -3.98 2.77 -1.37
N GLY A 81 -4.58 3.95 -1.36
CA GLY A 81 -4.10 5.09 -0.57
C GLY A 81 -4.03 4.78 0.92
N ILE A 82 -5.06 4.13 1.47
CA ILE A 82 -5.10 3.69 2.88
C ILE A 82 -4.02 2.63 3.15
N CYS A 83 -3.87 1.64 2.28
CA CYS A 83 -2.83 0.61 2.39
C CYS A 83 -1.43 1.22 2.37
N ALA A 84 -1.17 2.14 1.43
CA ALA A 84 0.12 2.84 1.31
C ALA A 84 0.41 3.78 2.48
N TRP A 85 -0.64 4.40 3.04
CA TRP A 85 -0.54 5.25 4.22
C TRP A 85 -0.16 4.46 5.47
N LEU A 86 -0.79 3.30 5.73
CA LEU A 86 -0.38 2.41 6.82
C LEU A 86 1.04 1.88 6.60
N GLY A 87 1.31 1.36 5.40
CA GLY A 87 2.50 0.58 5.10
C GLY A 87 2.66 -0.65 6.01
N PRO A 88 3.82 -1.33 5.95
CA PRO A 88 4.05 -2.60 6.66
C PRO A 88 4.01 -2.45 8.19
N ARG A 89 4.60 -1.38 8.74
CA ARG A 89 4.55 -1.12 10.19
C ARG A 89 3.16 -0.73 10.70
N GLY A 90 2.40 0.05 9.92
CA GLY A 90 1.01 0.35 10.27
C GLY A 90 0.17 -0.92 10.27
N LEU A 91 0.42 -1.82 9.32
CA LEU A 91 -0.25 -3.12 9.23
C LEU A 91 0.09 -4.02 10.42
N GLU A 92 1.36 -4.11 10.83
CA GLU A 92 1.78 -4.85 12.04
C GLU A 92 1.04 -4.37 13.29
N VAL A 93 0.92 -3.05 13.48
CA VAL A 93 0.21 -2.46 14.63
C VAL A 93 -1.29 -2.72 14.54
N ALA A 94 -1.89 -2.59 13.37
CA ALA A 94 -3.31 -2.87 13.17
C ALA A 94 -3.61 -4.36 13.42
N LEU A 95 -2.77 -5.25 12.91
CA LEU A 95 -2.93 -6.69 13.03
C LEU A 95 -2.71 -7.16 14.47
N SER A 96 -1.66 -6.68 15.14
CA SER A 96 -1.43 -6.98 16.57
C SER A 96 -2.59 -6.52 17.46
N ARG A 97 -3.15 -5.33 17.20
CA ARG A 97 -4.35 -4.85 17.91
C ARG A 97 -5.60 -5.66 17.58
N PHE A 98 -5.76 -6.09 16.33
CA PHE A 98 -6.88 -6.94 15.92
C PHE A 98 -6.81 -8.30 16.60
N VAL A 99 -5.64 -8.96 16.56
CA VAL A 99 -5.40 -10.23 17.25
C VAL A 99 -5.62 -10.08 18.75
N ALA A 100 -5.10 -9.03 19.38
CA ALA A 100 -5.31 -8.77 20.80
C ALA A 100 -6.80 -8.56 21.17
N ARG A 101 -7.66 -8.17 20.23
CA ARG A 101 -9.12 -8.10 20.44
C ARG A 101 -9.81 -9.46 20.24
N CYS A 102 -9.25 -10.32 19.40
CA CYS A 102 -9.80 -11.64 19.10
C CYS A 102 -9.32 -12.72 20.09
N THR A 103 -8.17 -12.51 20.75
CA THR A 103 -7.70 -13.38 21.82
C THR A 103 -8.40 -13.01 23.12
N PRO A 104 -9.24 -13.89 23.71
CA PRO A 104 -9.80 -13.64 25.04
C PRO A 104 -8.68 -13.52 26.08
N PRO A 105 -8.85 -12.70 27.14
CA PRO A 105 -7.84 -12.56 28.18
C PRO A 105 -7.51 -13.93 28.74
N ASP A 106 -6.21 -14.25 28.77
CA ASP A 106 -5.69 -15.45 29.40
C ASP A 106 -6.16 -15.45 30.86
N LYS A 107 -6.87 -16.50 31.25
CA LYS A 107 -7.35 -16.65 32.63
C LYS A 107 -6.21 -17.27 33.43
N ASP A 108 -5.43 -16.42 34.08
CA ASP A 108 -4.56 -16.80 35.20
C ASP A 108 -5.36 -17.56 36.27
#